data_AF-A0AAC9ATZ4-F1
#
_entry.id   AF-A0AAC9ATZ4-F1
#
_cell.length_a   1.000
_cell.length_b   1.000
_cell.length_c   1.000
_cell.angle_alpha   90.00
_cell.angle_beta   90.00
_cell.angle_gamma   90.00
#
_symmetry.space_group_name_H-M   'P 1'
#
loop_
_entity.id
_entity.type
_entity.pdbx_description
1 polymer ?
#
loop_
_entity_poly.entity_id
_entity_poly.type
_entity_poly.pdbx_seq_one_letter_code
_entity_poly.pdbx_strand_id
1 'polypeptide(L)'
;MPYQLCRLSGRKRVRSSYVETYAYADGRLDVRWKGYSLPYTVFDKDQRVTHAAIIENKRLCDVLAFIKERQEQQDKPKVKSNSDKNGYVKRARGPGRPRDSMNEPAFIARRQKGLSRQQAAE
;
A
#
# COMPACT_ATOMS: atom_id res chain seq x y z
N MET A 1 8.00 18.59 -38.13
CA MET A 1 7.20 17.38 -37.83
C MET A 1 7.16 17.17 -36.31
N PRO A 2 6.12 17.64 -35.60
CA PRO A 2 6.01 17.41 -34.16
C PRO A 2 5.46 16.02 -33.89
N TYR A 3 6.28 15.11 -33.37
CA TYR A 3 5.81 13.81 -32.88
C TYR A 3 4.76 14.04 -31.78
N GLN A 4 3.48 13.76 -32.07
CA GLN A 4 2.41 13.82 -31.08
C GLN A 4 2.42 12.55 -30.24
N LEU A 5 2.59 12.71 -28.92
CA LEU A 5 2.61 11.63 -27.95
C LEU A 5 1.16 11.20 -27.65
N CYS A 6 0.70 10.08 -28.21
CA CYS A 6 -0.60 9.49 -27.89
C CYS A 6 -0.46 8.41 -26.82
N ARG A 7 -1.31 8.43 -25.79
CA ARG A 7 -1.38 7.36 -24.79
C ARG A 7 -2.38 6.31 -25.26
N LEU A 8 -1.94 5.04 -25.32
CA LEU A 8 -2.83 3.91 -25.58
C LEU A 8 -3.79 3.76 -24.38
N SER A 9 -5.08 3.93 -24.60
CA SER A 9 -6.11 3.88 -23.55
C SER A 9 -6.57 2.43 -23.36
N GLY A 10 -5.80 1.68 -22.58
CA GLY A 10 -6.11 0.32 -22.17
C GLY A 10 -4.91 -0.37 -21.54
N ARG A 11 -5.12 -1.19 -20.50
CA ARG A 11 -4.06 -1.99 -19.85
C ARG A 11 -3.55 -3.14 -20.75
N LYS A 12 -3.38 -2.94 -22.06
CA LYS A 12 -2.63 -3.86 -22.92
C LYS A 12 -1.17 -3.43 -22.93
N ARG A 13 -0.36 -4.12 -22.12
CA ARG A 13 1.09 -3.94 -22.08
C ARG A 13 1.69 -4.49 -23.38
N VAL A 14 1.89 -3.64 -24.37
CA VAL A 14 2.68 -3.99 -25.56
C VAL A 14 4.14 -4.03 -25.13
N ARG A 15 4.67 -5.23 -24.89
CA ARG A 15 6.10 -5.42 -24.59
C ARG A 15 6.87 -5.31 -25.92
N SER A 16 7.72 -4.28 -26.02
CA SER A 16 8.74 -4.08 -27.08
C SER A 16 8.33 -4.58 -28.48
N SER A 17 7.19 -4.10 -28.98
CA SER A 17 6.77 -4.37 -30.37
C SER A 17 6.59 -3.03 -31.07
N TYR A 18 7.08 -2.92 -32.30
CA TYR A 18 6.89 -1.74 -33.14
C TYR A 18 5.40 -1.52 -33.40
N VAL A 19 4.95 -0.28 -33.19
CA VAL A 19 3.57 0.16 -33.38
C VAL A 19 3.57 1.14 -34.55
N GLU A 20 2.72 0.90 -35.54
CA GLU A 20 2.58 1.77 -36.70
C GLU A 20 1.62 2.90 -36.37
N THR A 21 2.07 4.14 -36.58
CA THR A 21 1.29 5.36 -36.33
C THR A 21 1.06 6.07 -37.65
N TYR A 22 -0.20 6.19 -38.06
CA TYR A 22 -0.60 6.94 -39.24
C TYR A 22 -1.19 8.28 -38.83
N ALA A 23 -0.67 9.38 -39.40
CA ALA A 23 -1.23 10.71 -39.25
C ALA A 23 -1.88 11.10 -40.58
N TYR A 24 -3.21 11.23 -40.58
CA TYR A 24 -3.98 11.67 -41.74
C TYR A 24 -3.93 13.19 -41.87
N ALA A 25 -4.12 13.71 -43.09
CA ALA A 25 -4.16 15.16 -43.36
C ALA A 25 -5.24 15.88 -42.55
N ASP A 26 -6.30 15.17 -42.15
CA ASP A 26 -7.43 15.67 -41.38
C ASP A 26 -7.13 15.78 -39.86
N GLY A 27 -5.90 15.46 -39.43
CA GLY A 27 -5.49 15.51 -38.01
C GLY A 27 -5.91 14.29 -37.20
N ARG A 28 -6.56 13.30 -37.82
CA ARG A 28 -6.88 12.02 -37.21
C ARG A 28 -5.61 11.16 -37.14
N LEU A 29 -5.38 10.54 -36.00
CA LEU A 29 -4.26 9.63 -35.78
C LEU A 29 -4.79 8.19 -35.77
N ASP A 30 -4.08 7.21 -36.31
CA ASP A 30 -4.45 5.80 -36.13
C ASP A 30 -3.24 5.03 -35.61
N VAL A 31 -3.44 4.36 -34.48
CA VAL A 31 -2.44 3.50 -33.86
C VAL A 31 -2.81 2.05 -34.14
N ARG A 32 -1.97 1.36 -34.92
CA ARG A 32 -2.18 -0.06 -35.28
C ARG A 32 -1.05 -0.94 -34.78
N TRP A 33 -1.42 -2.13 -34.31
CA TRP A 33 -0.47 -3.19 -33.97
C TRP A 33 -0.90 -4.51 -34.61
N LYS A 34 -0.05 -5.05 -35.50
CA LYS A 34 -0.31 -6.29 -36.25
C LYS A 34 -1.70 -6.31 -36.91
N GLY A 35 -2.10 -5.20 -37.51
CA GLY A 35 -3.41 -5.03 -38.16
C GLY A 35 -4.57 -4.63 -37.26
N TYR A 36 -4.45 -4.76 -35.93
CA TYR A 36 -5.49 -4.38 -34.96
C TYR A 36 -5.37 -2.91 -34.53
N SER A 37 -6.47 -2.17 -34.58
CA SER A 37 -6.55 -0.78 -34.07
C SER A 37 -6.54 -0.78 -32.54
N LEU A 38 -5.55 -0.11 -31.95
CA LEU A 38 -5.49 0.08 -30.51
C LEU A 38 -6.34 1.30 -30.13
N PRO A 39 -7.15 1.22 -29.06
CA PRO A 39 -7.80 2.40 -28.53
C PRO A 39 -6.72 3.37 -28.03
N TYR A 40 -6.71 4.57 -28.59
CA TYR A 40 -5.81 5.64 -28.19
C TYR A 40 -6.66 6.85 -27.81
N THR A 41 -6.14 7.64 -26.87
CA THR A 41 -6.68 8.95 -26.53
C THR A 41 -5.64 9.99 -26.91
N VAL A 42 -6.01 10.95 -27.76
CA VAL A 42 -5.16 12.11 -28.05
C VAL A 42 -5.03 12.90 -26.75
N PHE A 43 -3.80 13.09 -26.30
CA PHE A 43 -3.56 13.93 -25.14
C PHE A 43 -3.72 15.39 -25.58
N ASP A 44 -4.68 16.08 -24.99
CA ASP A 44 -4.85 17.51 -25.19
C ASP A 44 -3.68 18.24 -24.52
N LYS A 45 -2.71 18.66 -25.34
CA LYS A 45 -1.52 19.38 -24.87
C LYS A 45 -1.87 20.79 -24.39
N ASP A 46 -3.04 21.29 -24.79
CA ASP A 46 -3.56 22.61 -24.45
C ASP A 46 -4.55 22.53 -23.30
N GLN A 47 -4.50 21.49 -22.45
CA GLN A 47 -5.15 21.50 -21.15
C GLN A 47 -4.52 22.62 -20.30
N ARG A 48 -4.99 23.84 -20.54
CA ARG A 48 -4.57 25.09 -19.93
C ARG A 48 -5.01 25.04 -18.48
N VAL A 49 -4.14 24.51 -17.63
CA VAL A 49 -4.24 24.72 -16.19
C VAL A 49 -4.16 26.23 -15.98
N THR A 50 -5.21 26.81 -15.42
CA THR A 50 -5.24 28.24 -15.11
C THR A 50 -4.05 28.59 -14.22
N HIS A 51 -3.44 29.76 -14.40
CA HIS A 51 -2.25 30.15 -13.63
C HIS A 51 -2.49 30.06 -12.10
N ALA A 52 -3.72 30.36 -11.67
CA ALA A 52 -4.17 30.18 -10.29
C ALA A 52 -4.05 28.72 -9.81
N ALA A 53 -4.56 27.76 -10.59
CA ALA A 53 -4.45 26.34 -10.27
C ALA A 53 -2.98 25.85 -10.27
N ILE A 54 -2.11 26.43 -11.10
CA ILE A 54 -0.67 26.14 -11.06
C ILE A 54 -0.07 26.61 -9.73
N ILE A 55 -0.40 27.82 -9.28
CA ILE A 55 0.10 28.38 -8.02
C ILE A 55 -0.42 27.56 -6.83
N GLU A 56 -1.70 27.23 -6.80
CA GLU A 56 -2.32 26.44 -5.74
C GLU A 56 -1.68 25.04 -5.63
N ASN A 57 -1.43 24.37 -6.76
CA ASN A 57 -0.74 23.08 -6.77
C ASN A 57 0.69 23.18 -6.25
N LYS A 58 1.42 24.26 -6.56
CA LYS A 58 2.77 24.49 -6.00
C LYS A 58 2.73 24.70 -4.48
N ARG A 59 1.82 25.56 -4.01
CA ARG A 59 1.62 25.79 -2.56
C ARG A 59 1.27 24.49 -1.84
N LEU A 60 0.42 23.65 -2.43
CA LEU A 60 0.07 22.35 -1.88
C LEU A 60 1.28 21.40 -1.86
N CYS A 61 2.06 21.34 -2.94
CA CYS A 61 3.28 20.53 -2.99
C CYS A 61 4.28 20.92 -1.88
N ASP A 62 4.49 22.21 -1.64
CA ASP A 62 5.40 22.70 -0.61
C ASP A 62 4.92 22.31 0.80
N VAL A 63 3.62 22.45 1.08
CA VAL A 63 3.01 22.03 2.35
C VAL A 63 3.15 20.52 2.57
N LEU A 64 2.93 19.71 1.54
CA LEU A 64 3.07 18.26 1.62
C LEU A 64 4.53 17.83 1.83
N ALA A 65 5.48 18.51 1.17
CA ALA A 65 6.90 18.28 1.38
C ALA A 65 7.30 18.57 2.84
N PHE A 66 6.83 19.68 3.39
CA PHE A 66 7.05 20.04 4.79
C PHE A 66 6.44 19.00 5.75
N ILE A 67 5.19 18.58 5.54
CA ILE A 67 4.54 17.57 6.39
C ILE A 67 5.32 16.25 6.35
N LYS A 68 5.79 15.84 5.15
CA LYS A 68 6.58 14.63 4.98
C LYS A 68 7.90 14.69 5.73
N GLU A 69 8.64 15.81 5.62
CA GLU A 69 9.89 16.02 6.35
C GLU A 69 9.66 15.91 7.87
N ARG A 70 8.58 16.52 8.36
CA ARG A 70 8.20 16.43 9.78
C ARG A 70 7.83 15.00 10.19
N GLN A 71 7.15 14.24 9.34
CA GLN A 71 6.84 12.83 9.60
C GLN A 71 8.06 11.90 9.49
N GLU A 72 9.09 12.28 8.73
CA GLU A 72 10.36 11.56 8.69
C GLU A 72 11.21 11.85 9.93
N GLN A 73 11.17 13.07 10.45
CA GLN A 73 11.80 13.43 11.73
C GLN A 73 11.08 12.85 12.95
N GLN A 74 9.77 12.64 12.89
CA GLN A 74 9.06 11.94 13.95
C GLN A 74 9.26 10.42 13.85
N ASP A 75 9.66 9.82 14.97
CA ASP A 75 9.71 8.36 15.08
C ASP A 75 8.32 7.77 14.76
N LYS A 76 8.26 6.99 13.68
CA LYS A 76 7.02 6.35 13.25
C LYS A 76 6.49 5.50 14.42
N PRO A 77 5.25 5.72 14.86
CA PRO A 77 4.69 4.93 15.95
C PRO A 77 4.75 3.46 15.54
N LYS A 78 5.36 2.62 16.36
CA LYS A 78 5.48 1.19 16.11
C LYS A 78 4.08 0.60 16.08
N VAL A 79 3.52 0.44 14.88
CA VAL A 79 2.20 -0.16 14.67
C VAL A 79 2.31 -1.63 15.07
N LYS A 80 1.89 -1.92 16.30
CA LYS A 80 1.76 -3.29 16.81
C LYS A 80 0.72 -4.02 15.95
N SER A 81 1.07 -5.22 15.45
CA SER A 81 0.10 -6.06 14.76
C SER A 81 -1.06 -6.42 15.70
N ASN A 82 -2.23 -6.81 15.16
CA ASN A 82 -3.36 -7.21 16.02
C ASN A 82 -2.99 -8.37 16.96
N SER A 83 -2.10 -9.27 16.54
CA SER A 83 -1.51 -10.31 17.39
C SER A 83 -0.67 -9.75 18.53
N ASP A 84 0.14 -8.72 18.29
CA ASP A 84 0.97 -8.08 19.31
C ASP A 84 0.12 -7.27 20.30
N LYS A 85 -0.98 -6.68 19.84
CA LYS A 85 -1.95 -5.98 20.70
C LYS A 85 -2.69 -6.95 21.63
N ASN A 86 -3.03 -8.14 21.12
CA ASN A 86 -3.75 -9.17 21.87
C ASN A 86 -2.84 -10.07 22.72
N GLY A 87 -1.53 -9.80 22.78
CA GLY A 87 -0.59 -10.59 23.57
C GLY A 87 -0.33 -12.01 23.05
N TYR A 88 -0.49 -12.24 21.74
CA TYR A 88 -0.28 -13.55 21.14
C TYR A 88 1.19 -13.99 21.27
N VAL A 89 1.44 -15.08 21.99
CA VAL A 89 2.77 -15.69 22.11
C VAL A 89 2.90 -16.83 21.10
N LYS A 90 3.78 -16.67 20.09
CA LYS A 90 4.06 -17.71 19.12
C LYS A 90 4.66 -18.93 19.82
N ARG A 91 4.04 -20.10 19.64
CA ARG A 91 4.55 -21.37 20.16
C ARG A 91 5.82 -21.75 19.37
N ALA A 92 6.87 -22.18 20.07
CA ALA A 92 8.15 -22.55 19.48
C ALA A 92 8.10 -23.81 18.58
N ARG A 93 7.06 -24.64 18.74
CA ARG A 93 6.77 -25.80 17.90
C ARG A 93 5.34 -25.64 17.36
N GLY A 94 5.09 -26.17 16.16
CA GLY A 94 3.85 -26.02 15.37
C GLY A 94 2.56 -26.43 16.10
N PRO A 95 1.42 -26.61 15.39
CA PRO A 95 0.14 -26.92 16.02
C PRO A 95 0.14 -28.35 16.61
N GLY A 96 0.81 -28.51 17.75
CA GLY A 96 0.83 -29.70 18.57
C GLY A 96 -0.02 -29.52 19.82
N ARG A 97 0.03 -30.54 20.69
CA ARG A 97 -0.79 -30.68 21.90
C ARG A 97 -0.90 -29.34 22.67
N PRO A 98 -2.13 -28.90 23.04
CA PRO A 98 -2.33 -27.71 23.85
C PRO A 98 -1.44 -27.74 25.11
N ARG A 99 -0.96 -26.58 25.56
CA ARG A 99 -0.31 -26.49 26.88
C ARG A 99 -1.38 -26.81 27.93
N ASP A 100 -1.14 -27.80 28.79
CA ASP A 100 -2.00 -28.11 29.93
C ASP A 100 -1.93 -26.93 30.91
N SER A 101 -2.96 -26.08 30.89
CA SER A 101 -3.07 -24.90 31.76
C SER A 101 -3.07 -25.26 33.25
N MET A 102 -3.49 -26.48 33.60
CA MET A 102 -3.42 -27.02 34.97
C MET A 102 -1.99 -27.24 35.49
N ASN A 103 -0.99 -27.39 34.61
CA ASN A 103 0.41 -27.65 35.00
C ASN A 103 1.32 -26.42 34.82
N GLU A 104 0.74 -25.24 34.65
CA GLU A 104 1.49 -23.99 34.59
C GLU A 104 2.03 -23.62 35.99
N PRO A 105 3.33 -23.25 36.14
CA PRO A 105 3.93 -23.01 37.45
C PRO A 105 3.22 -21.90 38.25
N ALA A 106 2.69 -20.88 37.56
CA ALA A 106 1.88 -19.83 38.20
C ALA A 106 0.56 -20.38 38.78
N PHE A 107 -0.08 -21.31 38.09
CA PHE A 107 -1.33 -21.94 38.54
C PHE A 107 -1.08 -22.88 39.72
N ILE A 108 -0.02 -23.68 39.67
CA ILE A 108 0.41 -24.58 40.76
C ILE A 108 0.73 -23.78 42.02
N ALA A 109 1.51 -22.71 41.92
CA ALA A 109 1.86 -21.86 43.05
C ALA A 109 0.63 -21.21 43.69
N ARG A 110 -0.33 -20.77 42.88
CA ARG A 110 -1.59 -20.18 43.37
C ARG A 110 -2.46 -21.20 44.09
N ARG A 111 -2.51 -22.44 43.58
CA ARG A 111 -3.23 -23.56 44.21
C ARG A 111 -2.59 -23.94 45.56
N GLN A 112 -1.27 -24.07 45.60
CA GLN A 112 -0.53 -24.35 46.84
C GLN A 112 -0.74 -23.26 47.91
N LYS A 113 -0.75 -21.99 47.50
CA LYS A 113 -1.05 -20.87 48.41
C LYS A 113 -2.48 -20.88 48.94
N GLY A 114 -3.44 -21.37 48.16
CA GLY A 114 -4.81 -21.58 48.63
C GLY A 114 -4.89 -22.68 49.68
N LEU A 115 -4.21 -23.80 49.43
CA LEU A 115 -4.15 -24.94 50.35
C LEU A 115 -3.44 -24.59 51.67
N SER A 116 -2.35 -23.83 51.62
CA SER A 116 -1.65 -23.40 52.84
C SER A 116 -2.48 -22.45 53.70
N ARG A 117 -3.36 -21.63 53.08
CA ARG A 117 -4.31 -20.79 53.81
C ARG A 117 -5.42 -21.59 54.47
N GLN A 118 -5.83 -22.71 53.88
CA GLN A 118 -6.83 -23.61 54.47
C GLN A 118 -6.24 -24.36 55.67
N GLN A 119 -5.01 -24.85 55.55
CA GLN A 119 -4.29 -25.52 56.63
C GLN A 119 -3.92 -24.60 57.81
N ALA A 120 -3.88 -23.28 57.58
CA ALA A 120 -3.66 -22.30 58.63
C ALA A 120 -4.94 -21.81 59.31
N ALA A 121 -6.11 -22.21 58.80
CA ALA A 121 -7.44 -21.86 59.33
C ALA A 121 -8.12 -23.04 60.05
N GLU A 122 -7.50 -24.22 60.02
CA GLU A 122 -7.83 -25.41 60.80
C GLU A 122 -6.89 -25.50 62.01
#